data_AF-A0A956WMD7-F1
#
_entry.id   AF-A0A956WMD7-F1
#
_cell.length_a   1.000
_cell.length_b   1.000
_cell.length_c   1.000
_cell.angle_alpha   90.00
_cell.angle_beta   90.00
_cell.angle_gamma   90.00
#
_symmetry.space_group_name_H-M   'P 1'
#
loop_
_entity.id
_entity.type
_entity.pdbx_description
1 polymer ?
#
loop_
_entity_poly.entity_id
_entity_poly.type
_entity_poly.pdbx_seq_one_letter_code
_entity_poly.pdbx_strand_id
1 'polypeptide(L)'
;METQHAGPNPLCEIGRTHPRDRHRMKPLEGHPGIWECPRHDMYATIVPQEEADKLERGDAYPLPDGGSGVVVRHGDERGGGVILYYRAED
;
A
#
# COMPACT_ATOMS: atom_id res chain seq x y z
N MET A 1 5.43 -19.45 -4.36
CA MET A 1 4.30 -18.86 -5.11
C MET A 1 4.63 -17.39 -5.30
N GLU A 2 5.21 -17.05 -6.46
CA GLU A 2 5.54 -15.67 -6.79
C GLU A 2 4.27 -15.01 -7.29
N THR A 3 3.64 -14.16 -6.48
CA THR A 3 2.60 -13.23 -6.93
C THR A 3 3.28 -12.22 -7.87
N GLN A 4 3.43 -12.60 -9.13
CA GLN A 4 3.91 -11.73 -10.19
C GLN A 4 2.82 -10.68 -10.45
N HIS A 5 2.84 -9.60 -9.67
CA HIS A 5 1.99 -8.45 -9.91
C HIS A 5 2.30 -7.88 -11.30
N ALA A 6 1.33 -7.96 -12.22
CA ALA A 6 1.52 -7.53 -13.60
C ALA A 6 1.87 -6.03 -13.69
N GLY A 7 3.16 -5.71 -13.83
CA GLY A 7 3.69 -4.36 -14.10
C GLY A 7 4.57 -3.77 -12.98
N PRO A 8 4.95 -2.48 -13.09
CA PRO A 8 5.88 -1.85 -12.16
C PRO A 8 5.27 -1.60 -10.77
N ASN A 9 6.13 -1.51 -9.74
CA ASN A 9 5.71 -1.18 -8.37
C ASN A 9 4.81 0.07 -8.30
N PRO A 10 3.86 0.10 -7.36
CA PRO A 10 2.94 1.23 -7.20
C PRO A 10 3.69 2.52 -6.90
N LEU A 11 3.09 3.65 -7.29
CA LEU A 11 3.49 4.96 -6.77
C LEU A 11 3.08 5.06 -5.30
N CYS A 12 3.78 5.86 -4.51
CA CYS A 12 3.24 6.22 -3.20
C CYS A 12 1.97 7.08 -3.37
N GLU A 13 1.12 7.12 -2.34
CA GLU A 13 -0.15 7.87 -2.38
C GLU A 13 0.08 9.36 -2.64
N ILE A 14 1.17 9.93 -2.13
CA ILE A 14 1.54 11.33 -2.36
C ILE A 14 2.12 11.52 -3.77
N GLY A 15 2.92 10.57 -4.24
CA GLY A 15 3.58 10.64 -5.54
C GLY A 15 2.62 10.49 -6.73
N ARG A 16 1.46 9.85 -6.54
CA ARG A 16 0.40 9.80 -7.57
C ARG A 16 -0.31 11.17 -7.74
N THR A 17 -0.38 11.97 -6.69
CA THR A 17 -1.09 13.26 -6.66
C THR A 17 -0.16 14.47 -6.81
N HIS A 18 1.16 14.31 -6.59
CA HIS A 18 2.11 15.42 -6.58
C HIS A 18 3.23 15.30 -7.65
N PRO A 19 3.36 16.26 -8.59
CA PRO A 19 4.30 16.16 -9.70
C PRO A 19 5.78 16.23 -9.28
N ARG A 20 6.09 16.91 -8.17
CA ARG A 20 7.49 17.09 -7.70
C ARG A 20 7.98 15.95 -6.82
N ASP A 21 7.08 15.11 -6.34
CA ASP A 21 7.42 14.00 -5.45
C ASP A 21 6.89 12.65 -5.97
N ARG A 22 6.75 12.55 -7.30
CA ARG A 22 6.36 11.31 -7.96
C ARG A 22 7.47 10.27 -7.85
N HIS A 23 7.30 9.32 -6.94
CA HIS A 23 8.22 8.20 -6.77
C HIS A 23 7.48 6.88 -6.54
N ARG A 24 8.14 5.79 -6.92
CA ARG A 24 7.63 4.43 -6.73
C ARG A 24 7.99 3.90 -5.36
N MET A 25 7.10 3.09 -4.82
CA MET A 25 7.35 2.31 -3.61
C MET A 25 8.32 1.17 -3.92
N LYS A 26 9.09 0.77 -2.91
CA LYS A 26 10.03 -0.35 -2.99
C LYS A 26 9.37 -1.59 -2.39
N PRO A 27 9.63 -2.80 -2.91
CA PRO A 27 9.15 -4.02 -2.25
C PRO A 27 9.74 -4.08 -0.85
N LEU A 28 8.93 -4.40 0.15
CA LEU A 28 9.38 -4.55 1.52
C LEU A 28 10.08 -5.91 1.66
N GLU A 29 11.33 -5.91 2.13
CA GLU A 29 12.10 -7.15 2.30
C GLU A 29 11.44 -8.07 3.33
N GLY A 30 11.33 -9.36 3.01
CA GLY A 30 10.67 -10.35 3.88
C GLY A 30 9.14 -10.36 3.82
N HIS A 31 8.50 -9.38 3.15
CA HIS A 31 7.05 -9.26 3.06
C HIS A 31 6.57 -9.25 1.59
N PRO A 32 6.42 -10.44 0.96
CA PRO A 32 5.98 -10.51 -0.43
C PRO A 32 4.58 -9.92 -0.60
N GLY A 33 4.41 -9.06 -1.62
CA GLY A 33 3.15 -8.36 -1.89
C GLY A 33 2.96 -7.05 -1.13
N ILE A 34 3.91 -6.68 -0.26
CA ILE A 34 3.92 -5.39 0.43
C ILE A 34 5.01 -4.51 -0.17
N TRP A 35 4.69 -3.22 -0.33
CA TRP A 35 5.64 -2.19 -0.71
C TRP A 35 5.72 -1.11 0.36
N GLU A 36 6.90 -0.53 0.53
CA GLU A 36 7.16 0.59 1.43
C GLU A 36 7.57 1.84 0.65
N CYS A 37 7.22 3.00 1.21
CA CYS A 37 7.68 4.30 0.78
C CYS A 37 8.57 4.89 1.87
N PRO A 38 9.91 4.83 1.72
CA PRO A 38 10.84 5.32 2.75
C PRO A 38 10.84 6.85 2.91
N ARG A 39 10.15 7.59 2.04
CA ARG A 39 10.05 9.06 2.14
C ARG A 39 8.87 9.55 2.97
N HIS A 40 7.79 8.78 3.00
CA HIS A 40 6.53 9.17 3.62
C HIS A 40 6.04 8.18 4.67
N ASP A 41 6.90 7.23 5.04
CA ASP A 41 6.63 6.23 6.07
C ASP A 41 5.27 5.55 5.88
N MET A 42 5.03 5.07 4.66
CA MET A 42 3.76 4.44 4.28
C MET A 42 4.01 3.12 3.56
N TYR A 43 3.03 2.25 3.70
CA TYR A 43 2.99 0.93 3.10
C TYR A 43 1.85 0.84 2.10
N ALA A 44 2.02 -0.08 1.15
CA ALA A 44 0.99 -0.45 0.20
C ALA A 44 0.95 -1.97 0.08
N THR A 45 -0.25 -2.51 -0.06
CA THR A 45 -0.48 -3.92 -0.36
C THR A 45 -1.63 -4.04 -1.33
N ILE A 46 -1.79 -5.20 -1.97
CA ILE A 46 -2.99 -5.49 -2.76
C ILE A 46 -3.91 -6.36 -1.91
N VAL A 47 -5.13 -5.86 -1.69
CA VAL A 47 -6.20 -6.60 -1.03
C VAL A 47 -7.31 -6.93 -2.03
N PRO A 48 -8.11 -7.99 -1.80
CA PRO A 48 -9.31 -8.24 -2.58
C PRO A 48 -10.26 -7.02 -2.54
N GLN A 49 -11.01 -6.79 -3.62
CA GLN A 49 -11.98 -5.68 -3.69
C GLN A 49 -12.96 -5.72 -2.51
N GLU A 50 -13.49 -6.90 -2.18
CA GLU A 50 -14.39 -7.10 -1.04
C GLU A 50 -13.80 -6.74 0.34
N GLU A 51 -12.47 -6.75 0.48
CA GLU A 51 -11.78 -6.34 1.69
C GLU A 51 -11.56 -4.82 1.67
N ALA A 52 -11.15 -4.27 0.53
CA ALA A 52 -11.06 -2.82 0.35
C ALA A 52 -12.41 -2.12 0.60
N ASP A 53 -13.53 -2.68 0.12
CA ASP A 53 -14.86 -2.11 0.33
C ASP A 53 -15.30 -2.05 1.81
N LYS A 54 -14.63 -2.81 2.69
CA LYS A 54 -14.89 -2.82 4.14
C LYS A 54 -13.98 -1.89 4.92
N LEU A 55 -12.92 -1.38 4.29
CA LEU A 55 -11.89 -0.56 4.93
C LEU A 55 -12.11 0.90 4.56
N GLU A 56 -12.21 1.76 5.55
CA GLU A 56 -12.30 3.20 5.37
C GLU A 56 -11.02 3.89 5.82
N ARG A 57 -10.84 5.15 5.41
CA ARG A 57 -9.71 5.95 5.87
C ARG A 57 -9.78 6.11 7.40
N GLY A 58 -8.72 5.71 8.08
CA GLY A 58 -8.61 5.73 9.53
C GLY A 58 -8.92 4.39 10.20
N ASP A 59 -9.40 3.38 9.46
CA ASP A 59 -9.55 2.04 10.02
C ASP A 59 -8.21 1.44 10.41
N ALA A 60 -8.21 0.65 11.48
CA ALA A 60 -7.04 -0.09 11.92
C ALA A 60 -6.67 -1.15 10.88
N TYR A 61 -5.39 -1.19 10.51
CA TYR A 61 -4.82 -2.18 9.60
C TYR A 61 -3.44 -2.63 10.09
N PRO A 62 -3.16 -3.93 10.14
CA PRO A 62 -1.91 -4.43 10.69
C PRO A 62 -0.71 -3.98 9.86
N LEU A 63 0.35 -3.52 10.54
CA LEU A 63 1.63 -3.29 9.90
C LEU A 63 2.38 -4.60 9.66
N PRO A 64 3.25 -4.66 8.64
CA PRO A 64 4.10 -5.82 8.39
C PRO A 64 4.98 -6.19 9.60
N ASP A 65 5.44 -5.22 10.38
CA ASP A 65 6.28 -5.43 11.57
C ASP A 65 5.49 -5.86 12.82
N GLY A 66 4.17 -6.05 12.71
CA GLY A 66 3.29 -6.42 13.82
C GLY A 66 2.79 -5.25 14.67
N GLY A 67 3.09 -4.01 14.27
CA GLY A 67 2.54 -2.80 14.88
C GLY A 67 1.12 -2.46 14.43
N SER A 68 0.52 -1.48 15.10
CA SER A 68 -0.77 -0.89 14.72
C SER A 68 -0.58 0.11 13.58
N GLY A 69 -1.30 -0.10 12.49
CA GLY A 69 -1.36 0.84 11.39
C GLY A 69 -2.78 1.33 11.14
N VAL A 70 -2.90 2.36 10.32
CA VAL A 70 -4.16 2.94 9.89
C VAL A 70 -4.24 3.03 8.38
N VAL A 71 -5.41 2.73 7.83
CA VAL A 71 -5.70 2.89 6.42
C VAL A 71 -5.67 4.36 6.05
N VAL A 72 -4.88 4.70 5.03
CA VAL A 72 -4.80 6.03 4.47
C VAL A 72 -5.79 6.18 3.32
N ARG A 73 -5.77 5.23 2.37
CA ARG A 73 -6.58 5.32 1.15
C ARG A 73 -6.56 4.05 0.30
N HIS A 74 -7.57 3.92 -0.56
CA HIS A 74 -7.54 3.04 -1.72
C HIS A 74 -6.85 3.68 -2.94
N GLY A 75 -6.09 2.86 -3.64
CA GLY A 75 -5.41 3.13 -4.89
C GLY A 75 -6.11 2.52 -6.08
N ASP A 76 -5.35 2.38 -7.16
CA ASP A 76 -5.80 1.79 -8.41
C ASP A 76 -5.90 0.26 -8.31
N GLU A 77 -6.73 -0.35 -9.16
CA GLU A 77 -6.86 -1.80 -9.24
C GLU A 77 -5.61 -2.42 -9.87
N ARG A 78 -5.15 -3.55 -9.29
CA ARG A 78 -3.94 -4.23 -9.70
C ARG A 78 -4.01 -5.71 -9.37
N GLY A 79 -3.69 -6.56 -10.35
CA GLY A 79 -3.55 -8.01 -10.13
C GLY A 79 -4.80 -8.70 -9.58
N GLY A 80 -6.00 -8.18 -9.87
CA GLY A 80 -7.27 -8.73 -9.37
C GLY A 80 -7.71 -8.21 -7.99
N GLY A 81 -7.01 -7.22 -7.43
CA GLY A 81 -7.38 -6.54 -6.19
C GLY A 81 -7.19 -5.03 -6.27
N VAL A 82 -7.35 -4.37 -5.12
CA VAL A 82 -7.20 -2.92 -4.96
C VAL A 82 -5.93 -2.64 -4.16
N ILE A 83 -5.15 -1.63 -4.57
CA ILE A 83 -4.03 -1.16 -3.76
C ILE A 83 -4.58 -0.49 -2.50
N LEU A 84 -4.22 -0.99 -1.33
CA LEU A 84 -4.50 -0.36 -0.05
C LEU A 84 -3.24 0.34 0.44
N TYR A 85 -3.34 1.65 0.68
CA TYR A 85 -2.29 2.43 1.34
C TYR A 85 -2.59 2.57 2.83
N TYR A 86 -1.61 2.30 3.66
CA TYR A 86 -1.71 2.35 5.12
C TYR A 86 -0.36 2.78 5.71
N ARG A 87 -0.35 3.24 6.96
CA ARG A 87 0.86 3.73 7.66
C ARG A 87 0.79 3.43 9.14
N ALA A 88 1.87 3.65 9.88
CA ALA A 88 1.84 3.54 11.33
C ALA A 88 0.83 4.52 11.97
N GLU A 89 0.15 4.06 13.01
CA GLU A 89 -0.61 4.93 13.91
C GLU A 89 0.39 5.77 14.73
N ASP A 90 0.19 7.08 14.78
CA ASP A 90 1.05 8.03 15.52
C ASP A 90 0.72 8.01 17.02
#